data_AF-A0A7R9XMK7-F1
#
_entry.id   AF-A0A7R9XMK7-F1
#
_cell.length_a   1.000
_cell.length_b   1.000
_cell.length_c   1.000
_cell.angle_alpha   90.00
_cell.angle_beta   90.00
_cell.angle_gamma   90.00
#
_symmetry.space_group_name_H-M   'P 1'
#
loop_
_entity.id
_entity.type
_entity.pdbx_description
1 polymer ?
#
loop_
_entity_poly.entity_id
_entity_poly.type
_entity_poly.pdbx_seq_one_letter_code
_entity_poly.pdbx_strand_id
1 'polypeptide(L)'
;MLAAGTSASFTGVLSTQYILEGFYSSIRAAIPPWLLRLVTRGLALAPAYWAVSRYGDDIAAEVVEQAQIVVNVSIPFSLIPLIAYLTSETKVGTHYALKGVVATALWCICLGITALNVYAIFNFLIDDDGLDMSRSAAAFICGIYMGTCAHLAMHVPTVPAEQGWWERDLDDKAANRGAGTTSSPMSV
;
A
#
# COMPACT_ATOMS: atom_id res chain seq x y z
N MET A 1 -9.45 18.13 -15.72
CA MET A 1 -8.44 17.05 -15.84
C MET A 1 -7.01 17.51 -15.48
N LEU A 2 -6.54 18.68 -15.95
CA LEU A 2 -5.17 19.14 -15.64
C LEU A 2 -4.86 19.30 -14.13
N ALA A 3 -5.77 19.91 -13.37
CA ALA A 3 -5.59 20.16 -11.94
C ALA A 3 -5.65 18.89 -11.06
N ALA A 4 -6.43 17.88 -11.47
CA ALA A 4 -6.49 16.60 -10.77
C ALA A 4 -5.19 15.80 -10.96
N GLY A 5 -4.58 15.86 -12.15
CA GLY A 5 -3.34 15.14 -12.45
C GLY A 5 -2.11 15.68 -11.71
N THR A 6 -2.04 16.99 -11.46
CA THR A 6 -0.94 17.59 -10.69
C THR A 6 -1.03 17.26 -9.20
N SER A 7 -2.24 17.23 -8.64
CA SER A 7 -2.49 16.83 -7.24
C SER A 7 -2.16 15.36 -6.99
N ALA A 8 -2.64 14.44 -7.84
CA ALA A 8 -2.34 13.01 -7.71
C ALA A 8 -0.83 12.71 -7.80
N SER A 9 -0.12 13.43 -8.68
CA SER A 9 1.34 13.31 -8.80
C SER A 9 2.07 13.75 -7.53
N PHE A 10 1.59 14.79 -6.85
CA PHE A 10 2.21 15.31 -5.63
C PHE A 10 2.01 14.33 -4.45
N THR A 11 0.79 13.86 -4.24
CA THR A 11 0.49 12.85 -3.21
C THR A 11 1.25 11.55 -3.46
N GLY A 12 1.39 11.11 -4.72
CA GLY A 12 2.13 9.89 -5.07
C GLY A 12 3.63 9.96 -4.77
N VAL A 13 4.26 11.12 -4.92
CA VAL A 13 5.68 11.31 -4.53
C VAL A 13 5.82 11.28 -3.01
N LEU A 14 4.96 11.98 -2.28
CA LEU A 14 5.01 12.01 -0.81
C LEU A 14 4.73 10.64 -0.20
N SER A 15 3.72 9.90 -0.68
CA SER A 15 3.42 8.56 -0.17
C SER A 15 4.58 7.58 -0.39
N THR A 16 5.20 7.64 -1.56
CA THR A 16 6.38 6.81 -1.87
C THR A 16 7.56 7.18 -0.96
N GLN A 17 7.77 8.46 -0.66
CA GLN A 17 8.78 8.90 0.30
C GLN A 17 8.54 8.32 1.70
N TYR A 18 7.30 8.38 2.21
CA TYR A 18 6.98 7.80 3.52
C TYR A 18 7.20 6.28 3.56
N ILE A 19 6.87 5.56 2.49
CA ILE A 19 7.11 4.11 2.41
C ILE A 19 8.62 3.82 2.39
N LEU A 20 9.40 4.55 1.60
CA LEU A 20 10.85 4.37 1.51
C LEU A 20 11.54 4.67 2.85
N GLU A 21 11.13 5.73 3.54
CA GLU A 21 11.63 6.05 4.89
C GLU A 21 11.24 4.99 5.93
N GLY A 22 10.06 4.38 5.79
CA GLY A 22 9.57 3.34 6.70
C GLY A 22 10.27 1.99 6.55
N PHE A 23 10.54 1.55 5.31
CA PHE A 23 11.17 0.24 5.05
C PHE A 23 12.70 0.27 5.04
N TYR A 24 13.32 1.41 4.70
CA TYR A 24 14.77 1.57 4.67
C TYR A 24 15.20 2.67 5.63
N SER A 25 15.14 2.37 6.94
CA SER A 25 15.55 3.28 8.04
C SER A 25 16.97 3.89 7.87
N SER A 26 17.84 3.23 7.11
CA SER A 26 19.20 3.69 6.81
C SER A 26 19.29 4.69 5.63
N ILE A 27 18.29 4.73 4.73
CA ILE A 27 18.25 5.61 3.53
C ILE A 27 17.44 6.88 3.83
N ARG A 28 17.65 7.48 5.01
CA ARG A 28 16.91 8.69 5.44
C ARG A 28 17.27 9.97 4.65
N ALA A 29 18.25 9.92 3.76
CA ALA A 29 18.88 11.12 3.18
C ALA A 29 19.03 11.17 1.65
N ALA A 30 18.72 10.11 0.88
CA ALA A 30 19.36 9.98 -0.44
C ALA A 30 18.51 10.33 -1.68
N ILE A 31 17.17 10.30 -1.61
CA ILE A 31 16.37 10.35 -2.86
C ILE A 31 15.58 11.65 -2.96
N PRO A 32 15.98 12.59 -3.83
CA PRO A 32 15.27 13.83 -4.00
C PRO A 32 13.91 13.60 -4.72
N PRO A 33 12.87 14.40 -4.41
CA PRO A 33 11.50 14.21 -4.95
C PRO A 33 11.42 14.20 -6.48
N TRP A 34 12.31 14.93 -7.15
CA TRP A 34 12.35 14.98 -8.61
C TRP A 34 12.75 13.63 -9.22
N LEU A 35 13.66 12.89 -8.57
CA LEU A 35 14.12 11.59 -9.05
C LEU A 35 12.99 10.56 -8.94
N LEU A 36 12.28 10.57 -7.82
CA LEU A 36 11.10 9.72 -7.61
C LEU A 36 10.01 9.99 -8.66
N ARG A 37 9.79 11.26 -8.98
CA ARG A 37 8.83 11.68 -10.02
C ARG A 37 9.27 11.23 -11.42
N LEU A 38 10.55 11.31 -11.74
CA LEU A 38 11.08 10.82 -13.02
C LEU A 38 11.01 9.30 -13.12
N VAL A 39 11.33 8.58 -12.04
CA VAL A 39 11.26 7.11 -12.02
C VAL A 39 9.83 6.62 -12.20
N THR A 40 8.90 7.14 -11.41
CA THR A 40 7.48 6.72 -11.48
C THR A 40 6.81 7.11 -12.81
N ARG A 41 7.12 8.28 -13.37
CA ARG A 41 6.65 8.67 -14.70
C ARG A 41 7.34 7.89 -15.82
N GLY A 42 8.64 7.65 -15.72
CA GLY A 42 9.39 6.84 -16.67
C GLY A 42 8.85 5.42 -16.71
N LEU A 43 8.58 4.82 -15.56
CA LEU A 43 8.02 3.47 -15.47
C LEU A 43 6.58 3.40 -16.00
N ALA A 44 5.77 4.45 -15.78
CA ALA A 44 4.41 4.51 -16.32
C ALA A 44 4.39 4.78 -17.84
N LEU A 45 5.31 5.59 -18.37
CA LEU A 45 5.38 5.94 -19.78
C LEU A 45 6.12 4.90 -20.63
N ALA A 46 7.07 4.16 -20.06
CA ALA A 46 7.86 3.15 -20.76
C ALA A 46 7.02 2.08 -21.50
N PRO A 47 6.02 1.43 -20.88
CA PRO A 47 5.21 0.42 -21.57
C PRO A 47 4.35 1.02 -22.67
N ALA A 48 3.77 2.21 -22.44
CA ALA A 48 2.99 2.93 -23.45
C ALA A 48 3.86 3.34 -24.65
N TYR A 49 5.05 3.89 -24.40
CA TYR A 49 6.00 4.27 -25.45
C TYR A 49 6.44 3.06 -26.28
N TRP A 50 6.76 1.94 -25.62
CA TRP A 50 7.17 0.72 -26.31
C TRP A 50 6.05 0.17 -27.20
N ALA A 51 4.82 0.14 -26.69
CA ALA A 51 3.66 -0.35 -27.44
C ALA A 51 3.34 0.53 -28.66
N VAL A 52 3.30 1.86 -28.50
CA VAL A 52 3.06 2.78 -29.62
C VAL A 52 4.13 2.65 -30.69
N SER A 53 5.40 2.51 -30.30
CA SER A 53 6.51 2.37 -31.25
C SER A 53 6.41 1.13 -32.16
N ARG A 54 5.64 0.11 -31.75
CA ARG A 54 5.50 -1.16 -32.47
C ARG A 54 4.13 -1.39 -33.09
N TYR A 55 3.07 -0.92 -32.45
CA TYR A 55 1.69 -1.25 -32.81
C TYR A 55 0.86 -0.03 -33.23
N GLY A 56 1.40 1.20 -33.16
CA GLY A 56 0.70 2.44 -33.53
C GLY A 56 -0.04 3.09 -32.35
N ASP A 57 -0.62 4.26 -32.59
CA ASP A 57 -1.18 5.14 -31.53
C ASP A 57 -2.41 4.54 -30.81
N ASP A 58 -3.17 3.67 -31.47
CA ASP A 58 -4.43 3.13 -30.94
C ASP A 58 -4.22 2.18 -29.74
N ILE A 59 -3.02 1.60 -29.60
CA ILE A 59 -2.70 0.58 -28.58
C ILE A 59 -2.32 1.23 -27.23
N ALA A 60 -2.01 2.53 -27.22
CA ALA A 60 -1.61 3.22 -25.99
C ALA A 60 -2.70 3.16 -24.90
N ALA A 61 -3.96 3.32 -25.31
CA ALA A 61 -5.10 3.28 -24.40
C ALA A 61 -5.32 1.86 -23.84
N GLU A 62 -5.19 0.85 -24.68
CA GLU A 62 -5.33 -0.56 -24.31
C GLU A 62 -4.27 -0.98 -23.29
N VAL A 63 -3.02 -0.57 -23.47
CA VAL A 63 -1.93 -0.85 -22.51
C VAL A 63 -2.21 -0.25 -21.14
N VAL A 64 -2.82 0.94 -21.10
CA VAL A 64 -3.20 1.59 -19.83
C VAL A 64 -4.37 0.86 -19.17
N GLU A 65 -5.33 0.37 -19.95
CA GLU A 65 -6.45 -0.44 -19.44
C GLU A 65 -5.96 -1.78 -18.87
N GLN A 66 -5.01 -2.44 -19.53
CA GLN A 66 -4.37 -3.66 -19.04
C GLN A 66 -3.58 -3.42 -17.74
N ALA A 67 -2.94 -2.25 -17.58
CA ALA A 67 -2.23 -1.90 -16.35
C ALA A 67 -3.14 -1.85 -15.10
N GLN A 68 -4.45 -1.66 -15.29
CA GLN A 68 -5.43 -1.60 -14.21
C GLN A 68 -5.55 -2.94 -13.45
N ILE A 69 -5.21 -4.06 -14.07
CA ILE A 69 -5.23 -5.39 -13.44
C ILE A 69 -4.22 -5.46 -12.30
N VAL A 70 -3.01 -4.94 -12.53
CA VAL A 70 -1.95 -4.93 -11.52
C VAL A 70 -2.38 -4.09 -10.31
N VAL A 71 -3.06 -2.97 -10.57
CA VAL A 71 -3.64 -2.12 -9.51
C VAL A 71 -4.68 -2.90 -8.72
N ASN A 72 -5.58 -3.61 -9.39
CA ASN A 72 -6.63 -4.38 -8.72
C ASN A 72 -6.08 -5.50 -7.83
N VAL A 73 -4.91 -6.06 -8.17
CA VAL A 73 -4.20 -7.02 -7.30
C VAL A 73 -3.55 -6.32 -6.09
N SER A 74 -3.02 -5.11 -6.27
CA SER A 74 -2.28 -4.38 -5.22
C SER A 74 -3.18 -3.80 -4.12
N ILE A 75 -4.41 -3.39 -4.46
CA ILE A 75 -5.36 -2.78 -3.52
C ILE A 75 -5.70 -3.70 -2.33
N PRO A 76 -6.18 -4.95 -2.52
CA PRO A 76 -6.52 -5.82 -1.40
C PRO A 76 -5.29 -6.17 -0.55
N PHE A 77 -4.13 -6.32 -1.20
CA PHE A 77 -2.87 -6.60 -0.51
C PHE A 77 -2.47 -5.49 0.47
N SER A 78 -2.71 -4.22 0.12
CA SER A 78 -2.44 -3.10 1.03
C SER A 78 -3.54 -2.89 2.07
N LEU A 79 -4.79 -3.22 1.75
CA LEU A 79 -5.95 -2.92 2.59
C LEU A 79 -6.06 -3.85 3.80
N ILE A 80 -5.78 -5.14 3.63
CA ILE A 80 -5.81 -6.15 4.69
C ILE A 80 -4.86 -5.81 5.86
N PRO A 81 -3.56 -5.56 5.66
CA PRO A 81 -2.65 -5.24 6.76
C PRO A 81 -2.99 -3.90 7.42
N LEU A 82 -3.51 -2.94 6.66
CA LEU A 82 -3.94 -1.65 7.21
C LEU A 82 -5.12 -1.82 8.18
N ILE A 83 -6.14 -2.59 7.81
CA ILE A 83 -7.30 -2.82 8.68
C ILE A 83 -6.89 -3.62 9.90
N ALA A 84 -6.08 -4.67 9.72
CA ALA A 84 -5.53 -5.45 10.82
C ALA A 84 -4.72 -4.58 11.80
N TYR A 85 -3.99 -3.58 11.29
CA TYR A 85 -3.27 -2.60 12.11
C TYR A 85 -4.24 -1.69 12.88
N LEU A 86 -5.24 -1.15 12.18
CA LEU A 86 -6.23 -0.22 12.74
C LEU A 86 -7.17 -0.84 13.79
N THR A 87 -7.43 -2.15 13.71
CA THR A 87 -8.22 -2.89 14.71
C THR A 87 -7.38 -3.41 15.88
N SER A 88 -6.05 -3.26 15.85
CA SER A 88 -5.16 -3.77 16.91
C SER A 88 -4.95 -2.74 18.03
N GLU A 89 -5.47 -3.05 19.22
CA GLU A 89 -5.33 -2.22 20.42
C GLU A 89 -3.89 -2.00 20.85
N THR A 90 -3.05 -3.01 20.66
CA THR A 90 -1.66 -3.04 21.08
C THR A 90 -0.79 -2.05 20.30
N LYS A 91 -1.22 -1.59 19.12
CA LYS A 91 -0.39 -0.78 18.21
C LYS A 91 -0.89 0.66 18.01
N VAL A 92 -2.21 0.83 17.95
CA VAL A 92 -2.82 2.16 17.76
C VAL A 92 -3.13 2.83 19.11
N GLY A 93 -3.06 2.07 20.20
CA GLY A 93 -3.43 2.50 21.54
C GLY A 93 -4.91 2.23 21.83
N THR A 94 -5.19 1.88 23.08
CA THR A 94 -6.53 1.48 23.57
C THR A 94 -7.62 2.52 23.31
N HIS A 95 -7.25 3.80 23.13
CA HIS A 95 -8.19 4.90 22.92
C HIS A 95 -8.51 5.19 21.44
N TYR A 96 -7.63 4.81 20.51
CA TYR A 96 -7.75 5.10 19.08
C TYR A 96 -8.01 3.85 18.22
N ALA A 97 -7.92 2.66 18.81
CA ALA A 97 -8.24 1.41 18.15
C ALA A 97 -9.71 1.36 17.71
N LEU A 98 -9.93 1.00 16.45
CA LEU A 98 -11.27 0.87 15.89
C LEU A 98 -11.93 -0.41 16.41
N LYS A 99 -13.08 -0.26 17.08
CA LYS A 99 -13.82 -1.37 17.71
C LYS A 99 -15.30 -1.34 17.33
N GLY A 100 -15.98 -2.46 17.60
CA GLY A 100 -17.43 -2.58 17.44
C GLY A 100 -17.87 -2.42 15.99
N VAL A 101 -18.92 -1.61 15.77
CA VAL A 101 -19.60 -1.45 14.47
C VAL A 101 -18.64 -0.95 13.38
N VAL A 102 -17.70 -0.06 13.72
CA VAL A 102 -16.79 0.53 12.74
C VAL A 102 -15.74 -0.48 12.25
N ALA A 103 -15.23 -1.34 13.16
CA ALA A 103 -14.33 -2.42 12.79
C ALA A 103 -15.03 -3.44 11.88
N THR A 104 -16.26 -3.83 12.21
CA THR A 104 -17.07 -4.73 11.37
C THR A 104 -17.35 -4.10 10.00
N ALA A 105 -17.70 -2.81 9.95
CA ALA A 105 -17.92 -2.09 8.70
C ALA A 105 -16.66 -2.04 7.82
N LEU A 106 -15.49 -1.76 8.40
CA LEU A 106 -14.20 -1.77 7.69
C LEU A 106 -13.89 -3.15 7.09
N TRP A 107 -14.10 -4.23 7.85
CA TRP A 107 -13.93 -5.59 7.36
C TRP A 107 -14.93 -5.95 6.27
N CYS A 108 -16.21 -5.56 6.40
CA CYS A 108 -17.21 -5.75 5.34
C CYS A 108 -16.85 -5.02 4.05
N ILE A 109 -16.40 -3.76 4.16
CA ILE A 109 -15.95 -2.96 3.01
C ILE A 109 -14.71 -3.59 2.38
N CYS A 110 -13.75 -4.04 3.20
CA CYS A 110 -12.55 -4.72 2.72
C CYS A 110 -12.86 -5.98 1.93
N LEU A 111 -13.77 -6.81 2.44
CA LEU A 111 -14.25 -8.00 1.75
C LEU A 111 -14.97 -7.64 0.45
N GLY A 112 -15.82 -6.61 0.48
CA GLY A 112 -16.51 -6.13 -0.72
C GLY A 112 -15.56 -5.64 -1.81
N ILE A 113 -14.57 -4.80 -1.45
CA ILE A 113 -13.55 -4.30 -2.37
C ILE A 113 -12.70 -5.46 -2.91
N THR A 114 -12.29 -6.39 -2.06
CA THR A 114 -11.51 -7.56 -2.49
C THR A 114 -12.29 -8.41 -3.48
N ALA A 115 -13.57 -8.69 -3.19
CA ALA A 115 -14.45 -9.42 -4.10
C ALA A 115 -14.63 -8.70 -5.45
N LEU A 116 -14.81 -7.38 -5.44
CA LEU A 116 -14.92 -6.59 -6.67
C LEU A 116 -13.63 -6.61 -7.50
N ASN A 117 -12.47 -6.47 -6.87
CA ASN A 117 -11.18 -6.51 -7.57
C ASN A 117 -10.91 -7.90 -8.17
N VAL A 118 -11.23 -8.97 -7.44
CA VAL A 118 -11.15 -10.35 -7.94
C VAL A 118 -12.10 -10.58 -9.11
N TYR A 119 -13.35 -10.09 -9.01
CA TYR A 119 -14.31 -10.16 -10.12
C TYR A 119 -13.81 -9.42 -11.37
N ALA A 120 -13.24 -8.23 -11.21
CA ALA A 120 -12.68 -7.47 -12.33
C ALA A 120 -11.51 -8.20 -13.01
N ILE A 121 -10.62 -8.83 -12.22
CA ILE A 121 -9.52 -9.65 -12.76
C ILE A 121 -10.07 -10.87 -13.51
N PHE A 122 -11.07 -11.55 -12.96
CA PHE A 122 -11.73 -12.67 -13.63
C PHE A 122 -12.37 -12.28 -14.95
N ASN A 123 -13.08 -11.16 -14.97
CA ASN A 123 -13.76 -10.70 -16.18
C ASN A 123 -12.73 -10.40 -17.27
N PHE A 124 -11.65 -9.70 -16.93
CA PHE A 124 -10.53 -9.46 -17.84
C PHE A 124 -9.90 -10.76 -18.37
N LEU A 125 -9.70 -11.76 -17.49
CA LEU A 125 -9.08 -13.03 -17.87
C LEU A 125 -10.01 -13.97 -18.67
N ILE A 126 -11.32 -13.77 -18.60
CA ILE A 126 -12.31 -14.54 -19.35
C ILE A 126 -12.47 -13.99 -20.77
N ASP A 127 -12.39 -12.68 -20.95
CA ASP A 127 -12.58 -11.99 -22.24
C ASP A 127 -11.39 -12.20 -23.21
N ASP A 128 -10.20 -12.54 -22.71
CA ASP A 128 -9.01 -12.84 -23.52
C ASP A 128 -8.99 -14.34 -23.91
N ASP A 129 -9.26 -14.66 -25.19
CA ASP A 129 -9.46 -16.02 -25.75
C ASP A 129 -8.19 -16.92 -25.81
N GLY A 130 -7.21 -16.68 -24.96
CA GLY A 130 -5.94 -17.42 -24.88
C GLY A 130 -5.81 -18.33 -23.65
N LEU A 131 -5.89 -19.65 -23.88
CA LEU A 131 -5.50 -20.78 -23.01
C LEU A 131 -6.58 -21.37 -22.06
N ASP A 132 -7.26 -22.41 -22.56
CA ASP A 132 -8.25 -23.26 -21.84
C ASP A 132 -7.72 -23.99 -20.59
N MET A 133 -6.39 -24.08 -20.41
CA MET A 133 -5.78 -24.61 -19.18
C MET A 133 -5.66 -23.53 -18.07
N SER A 134 -5.69 -22.25 -18.44
CA SER A 134 -5.56 -21.09 -17.53
C SER A 134 -6.87 -20.78 -16.80
N ARG A 135 -8.03 -21.00 -17.45
CA ARG A 135 -9.36 -20.73 -16.88
C ARG A 135 -9.69 -21.59 -15.64
N SER A 136 -9.34 -22.88 -15.67
CA SER A 136 -9.54 -23.78 -14.51
C SER A 136 -8.52 -23.52 -13.39
N ALA A 137 -7.28 -23.19 -13.75
CA ALA A 137 -6.25 -22.79 -12.80
C ALA A 137 -6.59 -21.46 -12.10
N ALA A 138 -7.07 -20.45 -12.84
CA ALA A 138 -7.46 -19.16 -12.29
C ALA A 138 -8.70 -19.24 -11.38
N ALA A 139 -9.67 -20.09 -11.73
CA ALA A 139 -10.83 -20.39 -10.88
C ALA A 139 -10.42 -21.05 -9.56
N PHE A 140 -9.50 -22.02 -9.62
CA PHE A 140 -8.92 -22.64 -8.42
C PHE A 140 -8.09 -21.64 -7.61
N ILE A 141 -7.25 -20.83 -8.24
CA ILE A 141 -6.41 -19.82 -7.60
C ILE A 141 -7.28 -18.78 -6.88
N CYS A 142 -8.37 -18.31 -7.48
CA CYS A 142 -9.24 -17.34 -6.83
C CYS A 142 -10.16 -17.98 -5.78
N GLY A 143 -10.55 -19.24 -5.93
CA GLY A 143 -11.24 -20.00 -4.89
C GLY A 143 -10.34 -20.22 -3.66
N ILE A 144 -9.07 -20.55 -3.89
CA ILE A 144 -8.03 -20.62 -2.87
C ILE A 144 -7.79 -19.24 -2.27
N TYR A 145 -7.73 -18.17 -3.09
CA TYR A 145 -7.55 -16.79 -2.63
C TYR A 145 -8.71 -16.32 -1.75
N MET A 146 -9.97 -16.56 -2.16
CA MET A 146 -11.17 -16.30 -1.35
C MET A 146 -11.18 -17.12 -0.05
N GLY A 147 -10.77 -18.39 -0.11
CA GLY A 147 -10.61 -19.24 1.06
C GLY A 147 -9.53 -18.72 2.02
N THR A 148 -8.38 -18.29 1.50
CA THR A 148 -7.30 -17.70 2.30
C THR A 148 -7.62 -16.31 2.81
N CYS A 149 -8.37 -15.47 2.07
CA CYS A 149 -8.83 -14.18 2.56
C CYS A 149 -9.86 -14.36 3.69
N ALA A 150 -10.76 -15.34 3.58
CA ALA A 150 -11.66 -15.71 4.66
C ALA A 150 -10.91 -16.31 5.86
N HIS A 151 -9.88 -17.12 5.61
CA HIS A 151 -9.04 -17.72 6.66
C HIS A 151 -8.14 -16.68 7.34
N LEU A 152 -7.53 -15.75 6.61
CA LEU A 152 -6.73 -14.64 7.17
C LEU A 152 -7.61 -13.61 7.88
N ALA A 153 -8.85 -13.38 7.43
CA ALA A 153 -9.81 -12.57 8.17
C ALA A 153 -10.18 -13.21 9.52
N MET A 154 -10.18 -14.55 9.61
CA MET A 154 -10.42 -15.27 10.87
C MET A 154 -9.15 -15.53 11.70
N HIS A 155 -7.98 -15.65 11.08
CA HIS A 155 -6.67 -15.83 11.70
C HIS A 155 -5.77 -14.64 11.32
N VAL A 156 -6.13 -13.44 11.76
CA VAL A 156 -5.20 -12.31 11.70
C VAL A 156 -4.04 -12.65 12.65
N PRO A 157 -2.82 -12.91 12.17
CA PRO A 157 -1.68 -13.03 13.04
C PRO A 157 -1.45 -11.62 13.60
N THR A 158 -1.59 -11.49 14.91
CA THR A 158 -1.19 -10.29 15.63
C THR A 158 0.30 -10.08 15.36
N VAL A 159 0.64 -9.14 14.45
CA VAL A 159 2.04 -8.76 14.23
C VAL A 159 2.61 -8.40 15.60
N PRO A 160 3.74 -8.99 16.03
CA PRO A 160 4.34 -8.70 17.32
C PRO A 160 4.53 -7.19 17.44
N ALA A 161 4.22 -6.64 18.62
CA ALA A 161 4.53 -5.26 18.96
C ALA A 161 6.06 -5.13 19.08
N GLU A 162 6.76 -5.07 17.95
CA GLU A 162 8.14 -4.64 17.94
C GLU A 162 8.12 -3.11 18.13
N GLN A 163 8.80 -2.64 19.18
CA GLN A 163 8.95 -1.22 19.50
C GLN A 163 9.35 -0.46 18.23
N GLY A 164 8.47 0.41 17.76
CA GLY A 164 8.73 1.16 16.54
C GLY A 164 9.99 2.00 16.73
N TRP A 165 10.79 2.17 15.68
CA TRP A 165 11.99 3.02 15.79
C TRP A 165 11.62 4.46 16.22
N TRP A 166 10.40 4.91 15.91
CA TRP A 166 9.88 6.21 16.31
C TRP A 166 9.65 6.32 17.82
N GLU A 167 9.29 5.23 18.52
CA GLU A 167 9.25 5.21 20.00
C GLU A 167 10.66 5.37 20.56
N ARG A 168 11.66 4.70 19.95
CA ARG A 168 13.07 4.89 20.32
C ARG A 168 13.54 6.33 20.12
N ASP A 169 13.17 6.96 19.00
CA ASP A 169 13.46 8.38 18.73
C ASP A 169 12.76 9.33 19.73
N LEU A 170 11.54 9.01 20.16
CA LEU A 170 10.79 9.79 21.16
C LEU A 170 11.39 9.64 22.55
N ASP A 171 11.75 8.42 22.93
CA ASP A 171 12.41 8.10 24.20
C ASP A 171 13.80 8.72 24.26
N ASP A 172 14.58 8.68 23.18
CA ASP A 172 15.90 9.34 23.09
C ASP A 172 15.76 10.86 23.24
N LYS A 173 14.74 11.46 22.61
CA LYS A 173 14.46 12.90 22.77
C LYS A 173 13.92 13.27 24.14
N ALA A 174 13.13 12.41 24.78
CA ALA A 174 12.63 12.60 26.13
C ALA A 174 13.76 12.46 27.18
N ALA A 175 14.63 11.46 27.02
CA ALA A 175 15.81 11.25 27.86
C ALA A 175 16.78 12.43 27.77
N ASN A 176 17.02 12.96 26.56
CA ASN A 176 17.91 14.12 26.37
C ASN A 176 17.29 15.43 26.90
N ARG A 177 15.95 15.55 26.94
CA ARG A 177 15.25 16.67 27.60
C ARG A 177 15.31 16.59 29.13
N GLY A 178 15.34 15.39 29.71
CA GLY A 178 15.50 15.18 31.15
C GLY A 178 16.95 15.36 31.65
N ALA A 179 17.94 15.13 30.79
CA ALA A 179 19.35 15.30 31.12
C ALA A 179 19.83 16.78 31.08
N GLY A 180 19.11 17.66 30.39
CA GLY A 180 19.46 19.08 30.25
C GLY A 180 19.11 19.98 31.43
N THR A 181 18.48 19.46 32.50
CA THR A 181 18.01 20.27 33.65
C THR A 181 18.80 20.07 34.94
N THR A 182 19.89 19.27 34.93
CA THR A 182 20.69 18.95 36.13
C THR A 182 22.18 19.34 36.07
N SER A 183 22.57 20.31 35.24
CA SER A 183 23.84 21.05 35.42
C SER A 183 23.60 22.52 35.07
N SER A 184 23.77 23.53 35.93
CA SER A 184 24.51 23.66 37.19
C SER A 184 23.84 24.72 38.09
N PRO A 185 23.90 24.62 39.43
CA PRO A 185 23.76 25.80 40.28
C PRO A 185 25.02 26.67 40.18
N MET A 186 24.81 27.99 40.22
CA MET A 186 25.79 29.09 40.18
C MET A 186 27.11 28.83 40.92
N SER A 187 28.22 29.32 40.37
CA SER A 187 29.29 29.92 41.15
C SER A 187 29.66 31.29 40.55
N VAL A 188 29.66 32.28 41.44
CA VAL A 188 29.97 33.72 41.29
C VAL A 188 31.27 33.98 40.54
#